data_AF-A0A956AJ64-F1
#
_entry.id   AF-A0A956AJ64-F1
#
_cell.length_a   1.000
_cell.length_b   1.000
_cell.length_c   1.000
_cell.angle_alpha   90.00
_cell.angle_beta   90.00
_cell.angle_gamma   90.00
#
_symmetry.space_group_name_H-M   'P 1'
#
loop_
_entity.id
_entity.type
_entity.pdbx_description
1 polymer ?
#
loop_
_entity_poly.entity_id
_entity_poly.type
_entity_poly.pdbx_seq_one_letter_code
_entity_poly.pdbx_strand_id
1 'polypeptide(L)'
;MVLGIFGWPVEHSRSPAMHNAALAAVGLDATYVPFAVRPDALGRAVEGVRALGIRGVNVTLPHKQAIVPLLDELDEAARAIGAVNTVSHERGRLLGSNTDAPGLVRALEAAGVRAAGARVVVLGAGGAARA
;
A
#
# COMPACT_ATOMS: atom_id res chain seq x y z
N MET A 1 -15.00 3.27 10.60
CA MET A 1 -14.50 3.46 9.21
C MET A 1 -13.93 2.16 8.65
N VAL A 2 -13.95 1.96 7.33
CA VAL A 2 -13.38 0.74 6.70
C VAL A 2 -12.03 1.07 6.05
N LEU A 3 -11.04 0.25 6.35
CA LEU A 3 -9.74 0.16 5.69
C LEU A 3 -9.61 -1.25 5.10
N GLY A 4 -8.64 -1.47 4.22
CA GLY A 4 -8.37 -2.83 3.78
C GLY A 4 -7.12 -3.03 2.97
N ILE A 5 -7.03 -4.19 2.34
CA ILE A 5 -5.93 -4.56 1.45
C ILE A 5 -6.46 -5.26 0.21
N PHE A 6 -5.99 -4.83 -0.96
CA PHE A 6 -6.26 -5.47 -2.25
C PHE A 6 -5.09 -6.39 -2.60
N GLY A 7 -5.40 -7.64 -2.93
CA GLY A 7 -4.41 -8.61 -3.42
C GLY A 7 -5.07 -9.81 -4.08
N TRP A 8 -4.26 -10.64 -4.75
CA TRP A 8 -4.70 -11.93 -5.27
C TRP A 8 -3.55 -12.94 -5.37
N PRO A 9 -3.55 -14.01 -4.56
CA PRO A 9 -4.36 -14.18 -3.34
C PRO A 9 -3.97 -13.17 -2.25
N VAL A 10 -4.87 -12.89 -1.31
CA VAL A 10 -4.65 -11.89 -0.23
C VAL A 10 -4.74 -12.49 1.18
N GLU A 11 -5.26 -13.71 1.29
CA GLU A 11 -5.63 -14.41 2.51
C GLU A 11 -4.43 -14.66 3.43
N HIS A 12 -3.22 -14.75 2.86
CA HIS A 12 -1.98 -14.92 3.61
C HIS A 12 -1.41 -13.61 4.17
N SER A 13 -2.04 -12.48 3.89
CA SER A 13 -1.58 -11.19 4.39
C SER A 13 -1.66 -11.13 5.92
N ARG A 14 -0.57 -10.68 6.55
CA ARG A 14 -0.53 -10.38 7.99
C ARG A 14 -1.07 -8.99 8.32
N SER A 15 -1.27 -8.13 7.31
CA SER A 15 -1.72 -6.75 7.49
C SER A 15 -3.05 -6.64 8.24
N PRO A 16 -4.08 -7.48 7.98
CA PRO A 16 -5.33 -7.41 8.76
C PRO A 16 -5.13 -7.64 10.25
N ALA A 17 -4.34 -8.64 10.66
CA ALA A 17 -4.08 -8.88 12.08
C ALA A 17 -3.32 -7.71 12.71
N MET A 18 -2.28 -7.21 12.04
CA MET A 18 -1.45 -6.09 12.51
C MET A 18 -2.27 -4.80 12.65
N HIS A 19 -3.01 -4.40 11.62
CA HIS A 19 -3.75 -3.14 11.64
C HIS A 19 -4.96 -3.20 12.56
N ASN A 20 -5.73 -4.29 12.61
CA ASN A 20 -6.84 -4.37 13.56
C ASN A 20 -6.36 -4.32 15.02
N ALA A 21 -5.22 -4.93 15.35
CA ALA A 21 -4.62 -4.79 16.68
C ALA A 21 -4.22 -3.33 16.99
N ALA A 22 -3.59 -2.64 16.02
CA ALA A 22 -3.21 -1.24 16.18
C ALA A 22 -4.44 -0.32 16.34
N LEU A 23 -5.48 -0.53 15.54
CA LEU A 23 -6.74 0.22 15.59
C LEU A 23 -7.43 0.06 16.95
N ALA A 24 -7.50 -1.17 17.46
CA ALA A 24 -8.05 -1.45 18.78
C ALA A 24 -7.22 -0.79 19.90
N ALA A 25 -5.89 -0.85 19.82
CA ALA A 25 -4.99 -0.27 20.82
C ALA A 25 -5.14 1.25 20.96
N VAL A 26 -5.49 1.95 19.88
CA VAL A 26 -5.72 3.40 19.90
C VAL A 26 -7.20 3.78 20.02
N GLY A 27 -8.10 2.81 20.19
CA GLY A 27 -9.54 3.04 20.35
C GLY A 27 -10.23 3.63 19.11
N LEU A 28 -9.71 3.38 17.90
CA LEU A 28 -10.32 3.86 16.67
C LEU A 28 -11.47 2.93 16.26
N ASP A 29 -12.67 3.47 16.07
CA ASP A 29 -13.80 2.73 15.50
C ASP A 29 -13.57 2.49 14.00
N ALA A 30 -12.78 1.47 13.71
CA ALA A 30 -12.34 1.11 12.38
C ALA A 30 -12.10 -0.40 12.27
N THR A 31 -12.21 -0.90 11.04
CA THR A 31 -11.84 -2.29 10.74
C THR A 31 -11.00 -2.34 9.48
N TYR A 32 -10.05 -3.27 9.45
CA TYR A 32 -9.16 -3.51 8.32
C TYR A 32 -9.46 -4.87 7.70
N VAL A 33 -9.90 -4.89 6.44
CA VAL A 33 -10.43 -6.09 5.76
C VAL A 33 -9.55 -6.52 4.59
N PRO A 34 -9.25 -7.83 4.43
CA PRO A 34 -8.68 -8.34 3.19
C PRO A 34 -9.73 -8.45 2.09
N PHE A 35 -9.48 -7.84 0.93
CA PHE A 35 -10.31 -7.97 -0.26
C PHE A 35 -9.56 -8.75 -1.34
N ALA A 36 -10.06 -9.95 -1.66
CA ALA A 36 -9.51 -10.80 -2.71
C ALA A 36 -9.95 -10.26 -4.08
N VAL A 37 -9.13 -9.37 -4.66
CA VAL A 37 -9.44 -8.66 -5.90
C VAL A 37 -8.67 -9.33 -7.04
N ARG A 38 -9.37 -10.04 -7.94
CA ARG A 38 -8.72 -10.60 -9.13
C ARG A 38 -8.16 -9.49 -10.04
N PRO A 39 -7.08 -9.72 -10.81
CA PRO A 39 -6.47 -8.69 -11.68
C PRO A 39 -7.45 -8.01 -12.65
N ASP A 40 -8.39 -8.78 -13.20
CA ASP A 40 -9.43 -8.29 -14.11
C ASP A 40 -10.55 -7.50 -13.41
N ALA A 41 -10.57 -7.49 -12.07
CA ALA A 41 -11.55 -6.78 -11.25
C ALA A 41 -10.98 -5.52 -10.59
N LEU A 42 -9.69 -5.21 -10.75
CA LEU A 42 -9.03 -4.12 -10.02
C LEU A 42 -9.71 -2.76 -10.25
N GLY A 43 -10.05 -2.41 -11.49
CA GLY A 43 -10.77 -1.17 -11.79
C GLY A 43 -12.09 -1.06 -11.04
N ARG A 44 -12.90 -2.12 -11.06
CA ARG A 44 -14.18 -2.16 -10.32
C ARG A 44 -13.99 -2.08 -8.81
N ALA A 45 -12.93 -2.68 -8.28
CA ALA A 45 -12.60 -2.61 -6.86
C ALA A 45 -12.24 -1.17 -6.45
N VAL A 46 -11.48 -0.44 -7.28
CA VAL A 46 -11.14 0.98 -7.06
C VAL A 46 -12.40 1.85 -7.07
N GLU A 47 -13.32 1.64 -8.01
CA GLU A 47 -14.62 2.32 -7.99
C GLU A 47 -15.43 2.00 -6.73
N GLY A 48 -15.36 0.75 -6.26
CA GLY A 48 -15.95 0.33 -4.99
C GLY A 48 -15.42 1.10 -3.79
N VAL A 49 -14.12 1.46 -3.77
CA VAL A 49 -13.53 2.30 -2.70
C VAL A 49 -14.26 3.64 -2.60
N ARG A 50 -14.52 4.27 -3.76
CA ARG A 50 -15.23 5.55 -3.85
C ARG A 50 -16.69 5.39 -3.42
N ALA A 51 -17.40 4.44 -4.03
CA ALA A 51 -18.82 4.23 -3.84
C ALA A 51 -19.20 3.84 -2.40
N LEU A 52 -18.35 3.03 -1.74
CA LEU A 52 -18.59 2.55 -0.38
C LEU A 52 -18.02 3.50 0.70
N GLY A 53 -17.32 4.57 0.30
CA GLY A 53 -16.66 5.46 1.25
C GLY A 53 -15.55 4.77 2.07
N ILE A 54 -14.88 3.76 1.49
CA ILE A 54 -13.73 3.12 2.14
C ILE A 54 -12.63 4.17 2.30
N ARG A 55 -12.07 4.29 3.51
CA ARG A 55 -11.16 5.38 3.88
C ARG A 55 -9.79 5.25 3.20
N GLY A 56 -9.39 4.02 2.89
CA GLY A 56 -8.14 3.71 2.21
C GLY A 56 -7.89 2.22 2.12
N VAL A 57 -7.02 1.83 1.20
CA VAL A 57 -6.62 0.45 1.01
C VAL A 57 -5.11 0.35 0.82
N ASN A 58 -4.49 -0.65 1.42
CA ASN A 58 -3.19 -1.10 0.95
C ASN A 58 -3.36 -1.94 -0.33
N VAL A 59 -2.27 -2.04 -1.08
CA VAL A 59 -2.22 -2.74 -2.36
C VAL A 59 -1.02 -3.66 -2.33
N THR A 60 -1.26 -4.95 -2.57
CA THR A 60 -0.21 -5.95 -2.67
C THR A 60 -0.24 -6.63 -4.04
N LEU A 61 0.59 -7.65 -4.21
CA LEU A 61 0.69 -8.43 -5.44
C LEU A 61 -0.70 -8.90 -5.92
N PRO A 62 -0.97 -8.87 -7.23
CA PRO A 62 -0.13 -8.34 -8.32
C PRO A 62 -0.40 -6.85 -8.66
N HIS A 63 -1.10 -6.10 -7.81
CA HIS A 63 -1.79 -4.86 -8.20
C HIS A 63 -0.97 -3.58 -8.08
N LYS A 64 0.20 -3.61 -7.45
CA LYS A 64 0.94 -2.38 -7.08
C LYS A 64 1.24 -1.45 -8.27
N GLN A 65 1.49 -2.00 -9.46
CA GLN A 65 1.71 -1.21 -10.68
C GLN A 65 0.39 -0.95 -11.43
N ALA A 66 -0.47 -1.97 -11.49
CA ALA A 66 -1.73 -1.89 -12.24
C ALA A 66 -2.74 -0.88 -11.65
N ILE A 67 -2.61 -0.54 -10.37
CA ILE A 67 -3.47 0.45 -9.72
C ILE A 67 -3.10 1.90 -10.07
N VAL A 68 -1.85 2.16 -10.44
CA VAL A 68 -1.33 3.52 -10.70
C VAL A 68 -2.21 4.35 -11.65
N PRO A 69 -2.64 3.84 -12.82
CA PRO A 69 -3.48 4.62 -13.74
C PRO A 69 -4.94 4.80 -13.27
N LEU A 70 -5.34 4.19 -12.15
CA LEU A 70 -6.71 4.23 -11.62
C LEU A 70 -6.88 5.26 -10.49
N LEU A 71 -5.80 5.94 -10.10
CA LEU A 71 -5.78 6.92 -9.00
C LEU A 71 -5.77 8.34 -9.55
N ASP A 72 -6.27 9.28 -8.75
CA ASP A 72 -6.37 10.68 -9.16
C ASP A 72 -5.03 11.42 -9.01
N GLU A 73 -4.26 11.04 -8.00
CA GLU A 73 -2.98 11.63 -7.66
C GLU A 73 -1.99 10.60 -7.12
N LEU A 74 -0.71 10.92 -7.26
CA LEU A 74 0.40 10.15 -6.70
C LEU A 74 1.34 11.10 -5.98
N ASP A 75 1.89 10.66 -4.85
CA ASP A 75 3.04 11.30 -4.26
C ASP A 75 4.30 11.14 -5.14
N GLU A 76 5.34 11.91 -4.84
CA GLU A 76 6.57 11.92 -5.63
C GLU A 76 7.26 10.55 -5.65
N ALA A 77 7.28 9.85 -4.50
CA ALA A 77 7.90 8.54 -4.37
C ALA A 77 7.18 7.48 -5.21
N ALA A 78 5.86 7.37 -5.10
CA ALA A 78 5.06 6.43 -5.87
C ALA A 78 5.16 6.70 -7.38
N ARG A 79 5.24 7.97 -7.79
CA ARG A 79 5.46 8.36 -9.19
C ARG A 79 6.84 7.91 -9.69
N ALA A 80 7.90 8.11 -8.91
CA ALA A 80 9.25 7.70 -9.26
C ALA A 80 9.41 6.17 -9.32
N ILE A 81 8.80 5.46 -8.36
CA ILE A 81 8.84 3.99 -8.27
C ILE A 81 7.98 3.34 -9.35
N GLY A 82 6.89 4.00 -9.76
CA GLY A 82 5.88 3.46 -10.67
C GLY A 82 5.02 2.37 -10.02
N ALA A 83 4.89 2.37 -8.70
CA ALA A 83 4.11 1.42 -7.94
C ALA A 83 3.55 2.03 -6.64
N VAL A 84 2.32 1.67 -6.31
CA VAL A 84 1.57 2.12 -5.13
C VAL A 84 1.29 0.92 -4.22
N ASN A 85 1.57 1.06 -2.91
CA ASN A 85 1.20 0.07 -1.90
C ASN A 85 0.13 0.61 -0.92
N THR A 86 -0.21 1.90 -1.01
CA THR A 86 -1.12 2.59 -0.09
C THR A 86 -1.97 3.59 -0.88
N VAL A 87 -3.28 3.50 -0.72
CA VAL A 87 -4.24 4.45 -1.30
C VAL A 87 -5.04 5.07 -0.16
N SER A 88 -5.08 6.40 -0.10
CA SER A 88 -5.98 7.15 0.79
C SER A 88 -7.13 7.75 -0.01
N HIS A 89 -8.33 7.73 0.57
CA HIS A 89 -9.52 8.31 -0.04
C HIS A 89 -9.94 9.57 0.71
N GLU A 90 -9.74 10.73 0.10
CA GLU A 90 -9.99 12.04 0.68
C GLU A 90 -10.92 12.88 -0.19
N ARG A 91 -12.09 13.23 0.34
CA ARG A 91 -13.07 14.12 -0.34
C ARG A 91 -13.39 13.66 -1.78
N GLY A 92 -13.59 12.36 -1.97
CA GLY A 92 -13.91 11.78 -3.28
C GLY A 92 -12.69 11.49 -4.16
N ARG A 93 -11.46 11.81 -3.70
CA ARG A 93 -10.22 11.63 -4.45
C ARG A 93 -9.35 10.51 -3.87
N LEU A 94 -8.71 9.74 -4.74
CA LEU A 94 -7.80 8.66 -4.40
C LEU A 94 -6.35 9.10 -4.64
N LEU A 95 -5.58 9.17 -3.55
CA LEU A 95 -4.16 9.49 -3.55
C LEU A 95 -3.36 8.21 -3.34
N GLY A 96 -2.43 7.92 -4.26
CA GLY A 96 -1.49 6.80 -4.16
C GLY A 96 -0.15 7.21 -3.56
N SER A 97 0.35 6.38 -2.65
CA SER A 97 1.67 6.50 -2.04
C SER A 97 2.39 5.16 -1.97
N ASN A 98 3.70 5.21 -1.72
CA ASN A 98 4.52 4.03 -1.50
C ASN A 98 5.27 4.12 -0.16
N THR A 99 4.89 3.27 0.78
CA THR A 99 5.47 3.23 2.13
C THR A 99 6.54 2.17 2.31
N ASP A 100 6.76 1.29 1.32
CA ASP A 100 7.77 0.21 1.41
C ASP A 100 9.19 0.81 1.42
N ALA A 101 9.47 1.75 0.50
CA ALA A 101 10.76 2.41 0.36
C ALA A 101 11.21 3.16 1.65
N PRO A 102 10.42 4.11 2.19
CA PRO A 102 10.77 4.75 3.45
C PRO A 102 10.76 3.77 4.64
N GLY A 103 9.94 2.70 4.58
CA GLY A 103 9.93 1.64 5.59
C GLY A 103 11.25 0.88 5.66
N LEU A 104 11.82 0.52 4.51
CA LEU A 104 13.13 -0.14 4.42
C LEU A 104 14.25 0.75 4.96
N VAL A 105 14.28 2.02 4.56
CA VAL A 105 15.29 2.98 5.04
C VAL A 105 15.22 3.09 6.57
N ARG A 106 14.03 3.26 7.14
CA ARG A 106 13.84 3.31 8.60
C ARG A 106 14.27 2.02 9.29
N ALA A 107 14.01 0.86 8.69
CA ALA A 107 14.43 -0.43 9.25
C ALA A 107 15.96 -0.57 9.27
N LEU A 108 16.66 -0.13 8.21
CA LEU A 108 18.12 -0.11 8.16
C LEU A 108 18.70 0.83 9.23
N GLU A 109 18.15 2.04 9.36
CA GLU A 109 18.57 3.01 10.37
C GLU A 109 18.37 2.47 11.79
N ALA A 110 17.23 1.83 12.06
CA ALA A 110 16.97 1.19 13.36
C ALA A 110 17.92 0.03 13.66
N ALA A 111 18.47 -0.61 12.62
CA ALA A 111 19.53 -1.62 12.74
C ALA A 111 20.95 -1.02 12.82
N GLY A 112 21.08 0.31 12.86
CA GLY A 112 22.37 1.01 12.89
C GLY A 112 23.09 1.08 11.55
N VAL A 113 22.40 0.78 10.44
CA VAL A 113 22.96 0.81 9.08
C VAL A 113 22.58 2.11 8.40
N ARG A 114 23.59 2.93 8.04
CA ARG A 114 23.40 4.16 7.27
C ARG A 114 23.64 3.92 5.78
N ALA A 115 22.60 4.00 4.97
CA ALA A 115 22.71 3.84 3.51
C ALA A 115 23.29 5.09 2.82
N ALA A 116 23.10 6.28 3.40
CA ALA A 116 23.57 7.53 2.81
C ALA A 116 25.11 7.56 2.72
N GLY A 117 25.62 7.69 1.49
CA GLY A 117 27.06 7.67 1.19
C GLY A 117 27.67 6.27 1.10
N ALA A 118 26.89 5.21 1.28
CA ALA A 118 27.35 3.84 1.14
C ALA A 118 27.27 3.35 -0.32
N ARG A 119 28.09 2.37 -0.67
CA ARG A 119 27.92 1.57 -1.88
C ARG A 119 27.01 0.38 -1.57
N VAL A 120 25.87 0.30 -2.25
CA VAL A 120 24.85 -0.73 -2.02
C VAL A 120 24.67 -1.57 -3.27
N VAL A 121 24.45 -2.87 -3.09
CA VAL A 121 24.02 -3.78 -4.16
C VAL A 121 22.55 -4.14 -3.91
N VAL A 122 21.70 -3.87 -4.89
CA VAL A 122 20.28 -4.28 -4.88
C VAL A 122 20.15 -5.52 -5.76
N LEU A 123 19.67 -6.63 -5.18
CA LEU A 123 19.44 -7.88 -5.90
C LEU A 123 17.96 -8.00 -6.26
N GLY A 124 17.64 -7.82 -7.54
CA GLY A 124 16.28 -7.93 -8.08
C GLY A 124 15.85 -6.70 -8.88
N ALA A 125 14.76 -6.82 -9.65
CA ALA A 125 14.21 -5.75 -10.49
C ALA A 125 12.66 -5.62 -10.41
N GLY A 126 12.06 -6.30 -9.42
CA GLY A 126 10.62 -6.27 -9.16
C GLY A 126 10.18 -5.01 -8.38
N GLY A 127 8.89 -4.91 -8.06
CA GLY A 127 8.32 -3.72 -7.40
C GLY A 127 8.99 -3.35 -6.07
N ALA A 128 9.45 -4.33 -5.29
CA ALA A 128 10.18 -4.08 -4.04
C ALA A 128 11.63 -3.61 -4.25
N ALA A 129 12.25 -3.92 -5.38
CA ALA A 129 13.61 -3.45 -5.71
C ALA A 129 13.61 -2.08 -6.40
N ARG A 130 12.48 -1.72 -7.02
CA ARG A 130 12.25 -0.38 -7.60
C ARG A 130 11.84 0.65 -6.55
N ALA A 131 11.20 0.18 -5.47
CA ALA A 131 10.88 0.98 -4.29
C ALA A 131 12.15 1.24 -3.48
#